data_AF-A0A074YTY5-F1
#
_entry.id   AF-A0A074YTY5-F1
#
_cell.length_a   1.000
_cell.length_b   1.000
_cell.length_c   1.000
_cell.angle_alpha   90.00
_cell.angle_beta   90.00
_cell.angle_gamma   90.00
#
_symmetry.space_group_name_H-M   'P 1'
#
loop_
_entity.id
_entity.type
_entity.pdbx_description
1 polymer ?
#
loop_
_entity_poly.entity_id
_entity_poly.type
_entity_poly.pdbx_seq_one_letter_code
_entity_poly.pdbx_strand_id
1 'polypeptide(L)'
;MLHYYKEKIDATLPYVDVLFGNGDEALAYAETHGLSGQPLEKVVLHLASITPVRSENTRNRIVLITRGQHPILVGTAGASEVVKFPIQSIPSEKIVDTNGAGDAFVAGFLAEYLRSSSIEKAISEGNKAS
;
A
#
# COMPACT_ATOMS: atom_id res chain seq x y z
N MET A 1 -12.87 -12.50 -4.44
CA MET A 1 -12.05 -13.07 -3.34
C MET A 1 -12.21 -12.26 -2.05
N LEU A 2 -12.04 -10.93 -2.06
CA LEU A 2 -12.22 -10.07 -0.88
C LEU A 2 -13.62 -10.13 -0.23
N HIS A 3 -14.70 -10.21 -1.01
CA HIS A 3 -16.07 -10.33 -0.45
C HIS A 3 -16.27 -11.52 0.50
N TYR A 4 -15.52 -12.61 0.29
CA TYR A 4 -15.63 -13.83 1.11
C TYR A 4 -14.74 -13.77 2.37
N TYR A 5 -13.72 -12.91 2.36
CA TYR A 5 -12.74 -12.80 3.45
C TYR A 5 -12.82 -11.49 4.22
N LYS A 6 -13.83 -10.67 3.95
CA LYS A 6 -14.03 -9.35 4.59
C LYS A 6 -13.82 -9.42 6.11
N GLU A 7 -14.56 -10.28 6.81
CA GLU A 7 -14.47 -10.40 8.27
C GLU A 7 -13.06 -10.76 8.75
N LYS A 8 -12.34 -11.61 8.00
CA LYS A 8 -10.96 -11.99 8.35
C LYS A 8 -9.98 -10.84 8.11
N ILE A 9 -10.18 -10.09 7.03
CA ILE A 9 -9.40 -8.90 6.72
C ILE A 9 -9.62 -7.85 7.82
N ASP A 10 -10.88 -7.58 8.18
CA ASP A 10 -11.26 -6.61 9.21
C ASP A 10 -10.71 -7.00 10.58
N ALA A 11 -10.74 -8.29 10.92
CA ALA A 11 -10.15 -8.79 12.16
C ALA A 11 -8.61 -8.68 12.18
N THR A 12 -7.95 -8.68 11.01
CA THR A 12 -6.49 -8.64 10.90
C THR A 12 -5.97 -7.20 10.83
N LEU A 13 -6.67 -6.31 10.14
CA LEU A 13 -6.24 -4.94 9.87
C LEU A 13 -5.75 -4.21 11.12
N PRO A 14 -6.41 -4.25 12.29
CA PRO A 14 -5.93 -3.58 13.51
C PRO A 14 -4.54 -4.01 14.01
N TYR A 15 -3.99 -5.14 13.54
CA TYR A 15 -2.66 -5.63 13.88
C TYR A 15 -1.59 -5.27 12.85
N VAL A 16 -1.97 -4.70 11.70
CA VAL A 16 -1.09 -4.41 10.57
C VAL A 16 -0.41 -3.04 10.74
N ASP A 17 0.93 -3.07 10.79
CA ASP A 17 1.78 -1.87 10.83
C ASP A 17 2.08 -1.35 9.42
N VAL A 18 2.30 -2.26 8.45
CA VAL A 18 2.54 -1.92 7.03
C VAL A 18 1.62 -2.76 6.16
N LEU A 19 0.78 -2.10 5.38
CA LEU A 19 -0.17 -2.73 4.46
C LEU A 19 0.27 -2.44 3.02
N PHE A 20 0.46 -3.50 2.24
CA PHE A 20 0.68 -3.42 0.80
C PHE A 20 -0.59 -3.89 0.08
N GLY A 21 -0.82 -3.32 -1.10
CA GLY A 21 -1.84 -3.81 -2.02
C GLY A 21 -1.72 -3.11 -3.38
N ASN A 22 -2.56 -3.51 -4.31
CA ASN A 22 -2.71 -2.85 -5.59
C ASN A 22 -4.03 -2.06 -5.69
N GLY A 23 -4.18 -1.29 -6.78
CA GLY A 23 -5.38 -0.48 -7.03
C GLY A 23 -6.68 -1.28 -7.03
N ASP A 24 -6.68 -2.47 -7.63
CA ASP A 24 -7.89 -3.30 -7.74
C ASP A 24 -8.30 -3.88 -6.39
N GLU A 25 -7.34 -4.32 -5.57
CA GLU A 25 -7.59 -4.78 -4.20
C GLU A 25 -8.14 -3.67 -3.30
N ALA A 26 -7.61 -2.45 -3.43
CA ALA A 26 -8.09 -1.28 -2.71
C ALA A 26 -9.51 -0.88 -3.17
N LEU A 27 -9.82 -0.97 -4.47
CA LEU A 27 -11.18 -0.75 -4.98
C LEU A 27 -12.16 -1.81 -4.46
N ALA A 28 -11.77 -3.08 -4.45
CA ALA A 28 -12.57 -4.16 -3.88
C ALA A 28 -12.78 -4.00 -2.36
N TYR A 29 -11.78 -3.51 -1.64
CA TYR A 29 -11.95 -3.10 -0.24
C TYR A 29 -12.99 -1.97 -0.13
N ALA A 30 -12.92 -0.95 -0.99
CA ALA A 30 -13.84 0.17 -0.97
C ALA A 30 -15.31 -0.26 -1.20
N GLU A 31 -15.55 -1.16 -2.14
CA GLU A 31 -16.88 -1.73 -2.41
C GLU A 31 -17.47 -2.45 -1.20
N THR A 32 -16.64 -3.17 -0.45
CA THR A 32 -17.10 -3.95 0.72
C THR A 32 -17.27 -3.11 1.99
N HIS A 33 -16.75 -1.89 2.01
CA HIS A 33 -16.70 -1.00 3.18
C HIS A 33 -17.50 0.29 3.01
N GLY A 34 -18.39 0.36 2.02
CA GLY A 34 -19.24 1.54 1.80
C GLY A 34 -18.47 2.76 1.30
N LEU A 35 -17.27 2.57 0.75
CA LEU A 35 -16.43 3.61 0.14
C LEU A 35 -16.48 3.56 -1.39
N SER A 36 -17.44 2.82 -1.96
CA SER A 36 -17.61 2.70 -3.41
C SER A 36 -17.75 4.08 -4.06
N GLY A 37 -17.06 4.28 -5.18
CA GLY A 37 -17.01 5.56 -5.91
C GLY A 37 -16.18 6.66 -5.26
N GLN A 38 -15.56 6.43 -4.09
CA GLN A 38 -14.60 7.39 -3.54
C GLN A 38 -13.27 7.38 -4.32
N PRO A 39 -12.55 8.51 -4.38
CA PRO A 39 -11.18 8.53 -4.88
C PRO A 39 -10.30 7.52 -4.14
N LEU A 40 -9.41 6.85 -4.86
CA LEU A 40 -8.51 5.84 -4.29
C LEU A 40 -7.66 6.41 -3.14
N GLU A 41 -7.28 7.68 -3.24
CA GLU A 41 -6.60 8.42 -2.18
C GLU A 41 -7.37 8.41 -0.85
N LYS A 42 -8.70 8.55 -0.89
CA LYS A 42 -9.53 8.48 0.33
C LYS A 42 -9.59 7.07 0.91
N VAL A 43 -9.59 6.06 0.05
CA VAL A 43 -9.54 4.65 0.50
C VAL A 43 -8.23 4.37 1.22
N VAL A 44 -7.12 4.85 0.67
CA VAL A 44 -5.78 4.75 1.28
C VAL A 44 -5.72 5.44 2.64
N LEU A 45 -6.23 6.67 2.74
CA LEU A 45 -6.29 7.39 4.01
C LEU A 45 -7.18 6.69 5.04
N HIS A 46 -8.32 6.15 4.60
CA HIS A 46 -9.19 5.36 5.47
C HIS A 46 -8.47 4.13 6.04
N LEU A 47 -7.80 3.34 5.19
CA LEU A 47 -7.02 2.17 5.59
C LEU A 47 -5.90 2.54 6.58
N ALA A 48 -5.26 3.70 6.39
CA ALA A 48 -4.21 4.21 7.26
C ALA A 48 -4.75 4.70 8.62
N SER A 49 -6.02 5.11 8.68
CA SER A 49 -6.68 5.61 9.89
C SER A 49 -7.32 4.54 10.78
N ILE A 50 -7.39 3.29 10.32
CA ILE A 50 -7.95 2.19 11.11
C ILE A 50 -7.19 2.07 12.44
N THR A 51 -7.93 2.07 13.53
CA THR A 51 -7.39 2.07 14.88
C THR A 51 -6.59 0.79 15.15
N PRO A 52 -5.33 0.89 15.59
CA PRO A 52 -4.55 -0.28 15.98
C PRO A 52 -5.01 -0.86 17.32
N VAL A 53 -4.79 -2.17 17.53
CA VAL A 53 -5.13 -2.85 18.81
C VAL A 53 -4.20 -2.42 19.96
N ARG A 54 -3.00 -1.93 19.66
CA ARG A 54 -1.97 -1.61 20.66
C ARG A 54 -2.30 -0.26 21.33
N SER A 55 -2.37 -0.24 22.66
CA SER A 55 -2.69 0.96 23.46
C SER A 55 -1.60 2.04 23.44
N GLU A 56 -0.36 1.65 23.14
CA GLU A 56 0.80 2.54 23.09
C GLU A 56 1.16 2.83 21.63
N ASN A 57 0.76 4.02 21.18
CA ASN A 57 0.77 4.47 19.79
C ASN A 57 2.21 4.80 19.31
N THR A 58 3.08 3.79 19.19
CA THR A 58 4.50 4.01 18.88
C THR A 58 4.82 3.94 17.38
N ARG A 59 3.93 3.39 16.54
CA ARG A 59 4.14 3.30 15.09
C ARG A 59 2.86 3.63 14.32
N ASN A 60 2.95 4.64 13.47
CA ASN A 60 1.89 5.00 12.54
C ASN A 60 1.80 3.96 11.43
N ARG A 61 0.60 3.45 11.14
CA ARG A 61 0.37 2.55 10.01
C ARG A 61 0.84 3.21 8.71
N ILE A 62 1.50 2.42 7.87
CA ILE A 62 1.86 2.80 6.50
C ILE A 62 1.04 1.94 5.54
N VAL A 63 0.35 2.57 4.59
CA VAL A 63 -0.38 1.90 3.51
C VAL A 63 0.26 2.26 2.18
N LEU A 64 0.67 1.26 1.40
CA LEU A 64 1.28 1.43 0.08
C LEU A 64 0.40 0.75 -0.97
N ILE A 65 -0.13 1.52 -1.91
CA ILE A 65 -0.94 1.02 -3.02
C ILE A 65 -0.22 1.22 -4.35
N THR A 66 0.20 0.11 -4.97
CA THR A 66 0.83 0.09 -6.30
C THR A 66 -0.20 0.17 -7.41
N ARG A 67 0.15 0.79 -8.55
CA ARG A 67 -0.79 1.08 -9.63
C ARG A 67 -0.19 0.91 -11.03
N GLY A 68 0.57 -0.17 -11.25
CA GLY A 68 1.24 -0.43 -12.52
C GLY A 68 2.21 0.71 -12.87
N GLN A 69 1.93 1.45 -13.94
CA GLN A 69 2.74 2.59 -14.38
C GLN A 69 2.39 3.92 -13.67
N HIS A 70 1.35 3.96 -12.85
CA HIS A 70 0.92 5.17 -12.13
C HIS A 70 1.61 5.29 -10.77
N PRO A 71 1.79 6.52 -10.24
CA PRO A 71 2.40 6.73 -8.93
C PRO A 71 1.84 5.85 -7.82
N ILE A 72 2.74 5.34 -6.97
CA ILE A 72 2.38 4.60 -5.75
C ILE A 72 1.75 5.59 -4.78
N LEU A 73 0.59 5.22 -4.23
CA LEU A 73 -0.08 6.01 -3.20
C LEU A 73 0.38 5.54 -1.83
N VAL A 74 0.77 6.49 -0.98
CA VAL A 74 1.24 6.22 0.37
C VAL A 74 0.38 6.98 1.36
N GLY A 75 -0.30 6.23 2.24
CA GLY A 75 -1.04 6.76 3.38
C GLY A 75 -0.32 6.49 4.69
N THR A 76 -0.30 7.48 5.58
CA THR A 76 0.19 7.32 6.95
C THR A 76 -0.86 7.77 7.95
N ALA A 77 -0.92 7.12 9.11
CA ALA A 77 -1.89 7.47 10.15
C ALA A 77 -1.78 8.96 10.53
N GLY A 78 -2.92 9.66 10.58
CA GLY A 78 -3.00 11.09 10.91
C GLY A 78 -2.72 12.05 9.75
N ALA A 79 -2.33 11.55 8.57
CA ALA A 79 -2.17 12.40 7.38
C ALA A 79 -3.54 12.82 6.81
N SER A 80 -3.62 14.05 6.31
CA SER A 80 -4.80 14.58 5.61
C SER A 80 -4.80 14.25 4.11
N GLU A 81 -3.63 13.95 3.54
CA GLU A 81 -3.42 13.69 2.12
C GLU A 81 -2.46 12.50 1.93
N VAL A 82 -2.61 11.79 0.81
CA VAL A 82 -1.66 10.76 0.43
C VAL A 82 -0.40 11.38 -0.17
N VAL A 83 0.75 10.75 0.05
CA VAL A 83 1.95 11.03 -0.71
C VAL A 83 1.94 10.20 -1.98
N LYS A 84 2.26 10.81 -3.12
CA LYS A 84 2.34 10.14 -4.42
C LYS A 84 3.80 9.97 -4.80
N PHE A 85 4.28 8.74 -4.84
CA PHE A 85 5.65 8.45 -5.28
C PHE A 85 5.65 8.11 -6.76
N PRO A 86 6.29 8.93 -7.62
CA PRO A 86 6.35 8.65 -9.04
C PRO A 86 7.13 7.36 -9.27
N ILE A 87 6.69 6.59 -10.26
CA ILE A 87 7.41 5.42 -10.75
C ILE A 87 8.16 5.85 -11.99
N GLN A 88 9.41 5.41 -12.13
CA GLN A 88 10.11 5.59 -13.38
C GLN A 88 9.45 4.69 -14.43
N SER A 89 8.81 5.30 -15.43
CA SER A 89 8.14 4.55 -16.48
C SER A 89 9.17 3.72 -17.25
N ILE A 90 8.95 2.40 -17.27
CA ILE A 90 9.68 1.48 -18.15
C ILE A 90 8.87 1.40 -19.44
N PRO A 91 9.48 1.67 -20.62
CA PRO A 91 8.81 1.50 -21.90
C PRO A 91 8.18 0.11 -21.99
N SER A 92 6.93 0.01 -22.42
CA SER A 92 6.17 -1.24 -22.42
C SER A 92 6.87 -2.37 -23.19
N GLU A 93 7.67 -2.02 -24.19
CA GLU A 93 8.50 -2.96 -24.99
C GLU A 93 9.61 -3.64 -24.19
N LYS A 94 10.01 -3.08 -23.04
CA LYS A 94 11.01 -3.65 -22.12
C LYS A 94 10.38 -4.43 -20.98
N ILE A 95 9.04 -4.43 -20.86
CA ILE A 95 8.31 -5.22 -19.88
C ILE A 95 8.17 -6.63 -20.46
N VAL A 96 9.07 -7.53 -20.07
CA VAL A 96 9.09 -8.92 -20.55
C VAL A 96 8.13 -9.80 -19.74
N ASP A 97 8.02 -9.55 -18.43
CA ASP A 97 7.14 -10.24 -17.50
C ASP A 97 6.73 -9.29 -16.36
N THR A 98 5.48 -9.40 -15.90
CA THR A 98 4.96 -8.65 -14.74
C THR A 98 4.65 -9.56 -13.55
N ASN A 99 4.79 -10.88 -13.72
CA ASN A 99 4.62 -11.84 -12.65
C ASN A 99 5.67 -11.60 -11.55
N GLY A 100 5.23 -11.46 -10.31
CA GLY A 100 6.11 -11.22 -9.17
C GLY A 100 6.62 -9.78 -9.01
N ALA A 101 6.24 -8.83 -9.88
CA ALA A 101 6.66 -7.43 -9.73
C ALA A 101 6.24 -6.83 -8.37
N GLY A 102 5.05 -7.20 -7.87
CA GLY A 102 4.58 -6.83 -6.54
C GLY A 102 5.42 -7.44 -5.42
N ASP A 103 5.77 -8.72 -5.52
CA ASP A 103 6.59 -9.39 -4.52
C ASP A 103 8.01 -8.82 -4.46
N ALA A 104 8.59 -8.53 -5.63
CA ALA A 104 9.90 -7.91 -5.74
C ALA A 104 9.91 -6.49 -5.15
N PHE A 105 8.85 -5.71 -5.41
CA PHE A 105 8.66 -4.40 -4.80
C PHE A 105 8.61 -4.50 -3.26
N VAL A 106 7.79 -5.40 -2.72
CA VAL A 106 7.66 -5.59 -1.27
C VAL A 106 8.98 -6.03 -0.65
N ALA A 107 9.72 -6.94 -1.31
CA ALA A 107 11.02 -7.39 -0.84
C ALA A 107 12.06 -6.26 -0.80
N GLY A 108 12.18 -5.48 -1.87
CA GLY A 108 13.08 -4.32 -1.94
C GLY A 108 12.72 -3.24 -0.92
N PHE A 109 11.41 -2.97 -0.76
CA PHE A 109 10.92 -2.05 0.26
C PHE A 109 11.31 -2.50 1.66
N LEU A 110 11.01 -3.74 2.03
CA LEU A 110 11.26 -4.24 3.38
C LEU A 110 12.77 -4.26 3.70
N ALA A 111 13.60 -4.69 2.75
CA ALA A 111 15.06 -4.74 2.92
C ALA A 111 15.63 -3.35 3.26
N GLU A 112 15.20 -2.32 2.53
CA GLU A 112 15.69 -0.96 2.76
C GLU A 112 15.01 -0.29 3.97
N TYR A 113 13.72 -0.51 4.19
CA TYR A 113 12.99 0.08 5.32
C TYR A 113 13.54 -0.40 6.67
N LEU A 114 13.86 -1.68 6.80
CA LEU A 114 14.48 -2.23 8.01
C LEU A 114 15.85 -1.62 8.31
N ARG A 115 16.57 -1.18 7.27
CA ARG A 115 17.91 -0.62 7.38
C ARG A 115 17.90 0.88 7.67
N SER A 116 17.05 1.65 6.98
CA SER A 116 17.10 3.12 7.00
C SER A 116 15.92 3.78 7.71
N SER A 117 14.84 3.03 7.99
CA SER A 117 13.56 3.57 8.47
C SER A 117 12.95 4.67 7.59
N SER A 118 13.45 4.84 6.36
CA SER A 118 12.99 5.87 5.43
C SER A 118 12.04 5.25 4.41
N ILE A 119 10.77 5.70 4.44
CA ILE A 119 9.73 5.24 3.50
C ILE A 119 10.13 5.58 2.06
N GLU A 120 10.64 6.79 1.81
CA GLU A 120 11.05 7.23 0.48
C GLU A 120 12.18 6.37 -0.10
N LYS A 121 13.24 6.10 0.69
CA LYS A 121 14.32 5.22 0.24
C LYS A 121 13.81 3.80 -0.01
N ALA A 122 12.96 3.29 0.88
CA ALA A 122 12.38 1.97 0.74
C ALA A 122 11.54 1.83 -0.54
N ILE A 123 10.73 2.84 -0.88
CA ILE A 123 9.97 2.84 -2.14
C ILE A 123 10.92 2.90 -3.34
N SER A 124 11.99 3.69 -3.27
CA SER A 124 12.98 3.75 -4.35
C SER A 124 13.66 2.40 -4.60
N GLU A 125 14.06 1.69 -3.54
CA GLU A 125 14.66 0.35 -3.67
C GLU A 125 13.65 -0.71 -4.09
N GLY A 126 12.40 -0.65 -3.59
CA GLY A 126 11.32 -1.51 -4.06
C GLY A 126 11.10 -1.36 -5.57
N ASN A 127 11.02 -0.14 -6.07
CA ASN A 127 10.84 0.13 -7.50
C ASN A 127 12.03 -0.31 -8.37
N LYS A 128 13.24 -0.41 -7.82
CA LYS A 128 14.41 -0.94 -8.55
C LYS A 128 14.39 -2.46 -8.65
N ALA A 129 13.73 -3.12 -7.71
CA ALA A 129 13.63 -4.57 -7.66
C ALA A 129 12.50 -5.13 -8.52
N SER A 130 11.48 -4.30 -8.84
CA SER A 130 10.26 -4.67 -9.55
C SER A 130 10.27 -4.34 -11.04
#